data_AF-A0A316JMS9-F1
#
_entry.id   AF-A0A316JMS9-F1
#
_cell.length_a   1.000
_cell.length_b   1.000
_cell.length_c   1.000
_cell.angle_alpha   90.00
_cell.angle_beta   90.00
_cell.angle_gamma   90.00
#
_symmetry.space_group_name_H-M   'P 1'
#
loop_
_entity.id
_entity.type
_entity.pdbx_description
1 polymer ?
#
loop_
_entity_poly.entity_id
_entity_poly.type
_entity_poly.pdbx_seq_one_letter_code
_entity_poly.pdbx_strand_id
1 'polypeptide(L)' 'MSTNKYSAQDACVNALPERESMEFDVVIVGAGPAGLAAAIRFKQIDPELSVVVLEKGGEV' A
#
# COMPACT_ATOMS: atom_id res chain seq x y z
N MET A 1 -19.59 31.66 -16.65
CA MET A 1 -18.30 30.98 -16.91
C MET A 1 -17.57 30.84 -15.57
N SER A 2 -17.94 29.85 -14.75
CA SER A 2 -17.35 29.66 -13.42
C SER A 2 -16.15 28.74 -13.56
N THR A 3 -14.94 29.28 -13.47
CA THR A 3 -13.71 28.48 -13.43
C THR A 3 -13.70 27.71 -12.12
N ASN A 4 -13.96 26.40 -12.23
CA ASN A 4 -13.96 25.51 -11.09
C ASN A 4 -12.54 25.45 -10.51
N LYS A 5 -12.39 25.86 -9.25
CA LYS A 5 -11.13 25.92 -8.47
C LYS A 5 -10.35 24.60 -8.34
N TYR A 6 -10.87 23.50 -8.87
CA TYR A 6 -10.19 22.21 -8.96
C TYR A 6 -9.22 22.11 -10.16
N SER A 7 -9.31 22.99 -11.17
CA SER A 7 -8.40 22.94 -12.34
C SER A 7 -6.94 23.25 -12.00
N ALA A 8 -6.67 23.92 -10.88
CA ALA A 8 -5.30 24.15 -10.39
C ALA A 8 -4.73 22.94 -9.62
N GLN A 9 -5.60 22.10 -9.05
CA GLN A 9 -5.19 20.82 -8.43
C GLN A 9 -4.97 19.75 -9.50
N ASP A 10 -5.69 19.82 -10.63
CA ASP A 10 -5.47 18.93 -11.77
C ASP A 10 -4.07 19.10 -12.40
N ALA A 11 -3.47 20.29 -12.30
CA ALA A 11 -2.11 20.54 -12.77
C ALA A 11 -1.02 19.95 -11.85
N CYS A 12 -1.28 19.81 -10.54
CA CYS A 12 -0.30 19.24 -9.61
C CYS A 12 -0.39 17.71 -9.51
N VAL A 13 -1.54 17.09 -9.82
CA VAL A 13 -1.68 15.63 -9.88
C VAL A 13 -1.03 15.03 -11.13
N ASN A 14 -1.01 15.76 -12.25
CA ASN A 14 -0.42 15.29 -13.51
C ASN A 14 1.11 15.40 -13.56
N ALA A 15 1.74 16.02 -12.56
CA ALA A 15 3.19 16.19 -12.47
C ALA A 15 3.87 15.17 -11.53
N LEU A 16 3.10 14.25 -10.92
CA LEU A 16 3.67 13.22 -10.08
C LEU A 16 4.17 12.06 -10.96
N PRO A 17 5.37 11.51 -10.69
CA PRO A 17 5.83 10.32 -11.38
C PRO A 17 4.84 9.18 -11.14
N GLU A 18 4.70 8.29 -12.12
CA GLU A 18 3.92 7.07 -11.95
C GLU A 18 4.42 6.31 -10.72
N ARG A 19 3.49 5.94 -9.83
CA ARG A 19 3.84 5.14 -8.65
C ARG A 19 4.11 3.72 -9.09
N GLU A 20 5.22 3.16 -8.63
CA GLU A 20 5.47 1.74 -8.78
C GLU A 20 4.37 0.94 -8.06
N SER A 21 3.86 -0.09 -8.71
CA SER A 21 2.82 -0.96 -8.17
C SER A 21 3.27 -2.42 -8.27
N MET A 22 2.86 -3.22 -7.30
CA MET A 22 3.18 -4.63 -7.19
C MET A 22 1.90 -5.38 -6.81
N GLU A 23 1.70 -6.57 -7.37
CA GLU A 23 0.55 -7.42 -7.10
C GLU A 23 0.87 -8.40 -5.97
N PHE A 24 -0.06 -8.53 -5.02
CA PHE A 24 -0.03 -9.49 -3.92
C PHE A 24 -1.44 -10.00 -3.66
N ASP A 25 -1.58 -11.24 -3.20
CA ASP A 25 -2.86 -11.81 -2.81
C ASP A 25 -3.38 -11.17 -1.52
N VAL A 26 -2.46 -10.87 -0.59
CA VAL A 26 -2.77 -10.26 0.70
C VAL A 26 -1.76 -9.18 1.05
N VAL A 27 -2.28 -7.99 1.40
CA VAL A 27 -1.51 -6.87 1.94
C VAL A 27 -1.91 -6.67 3.41
N ILE A 28 -0.93 -6.73 4.31
CA ILE A 28 -1.11 -6.48 5.75
C ILE A 28 -0.43 -5.15 6.09
N VAL A 29 -1.15 -4.26 6.77
CA VAL A 29 -0.59 -2.99 7.27
C VAL A 29 -0.43 -3.11 8.79
N GLY A 30 0.80 -3.03 9.28
CA GLY A 30 1.17 -3.26 10.67
C GLY A 30 2.02 -4.52 10.86
N ALA A 31 3.32 -4.40 11.10
CA ALA A 31 4.21 -5.51 11.49
C ALA A 31 4.25 -5.75 13.01
N GLY A 32 3.18 -5.39 13.72
CA GLY A 32 2.99 -5.75 15.12
C GLY A 32 2.66 -7.25 15.29
N PRO A 33 2.47 -7.70 16.55
CA PRO A 33 2.20 -9.11 16.84
C PRO A 33 1.00 -9.68 16.08
N ALA A 34 -0.07 -8.88 15.91
CA ALA A 34 -1.26 -9.29 15.19
C ALA A 34 -1.00 -9.48 13.67
N GLY A 35 -0.31 -8.53 13.03
CA GLY A 35 -0.04 -8.60 11.60
C GLY A 35 0.94 -9.72 11.23
N LEU A 36 1.97 -9.93 12.05
CA LEU A 36 2.91 -11.04 11.85
C LEU A 36 2.26 -12.39 12.12
N ALA A 37 1.43 -12.52 13.16
CA ALA A 37 0.69 -13.75 13.41
C ALA A 37 -0.26 -14.09 12.24
N ALA A 38 -0.93 -13.09 11.66
CA ALA A 38 -1.77 -13.27 10.48
C ALA A 38 -0.94 -13.71 9.26
N ALA A 39 0.17 -13.04 8.96
CA ALA A 39 1.06 -13.39 7.85
C ALA A 39 1.58 -14.83 7.96
N ILE A 40 2.05 -15.22 9.14
CA ILE A 40 2.51 -16.59 9.43
C ILE A 40 1.37 -17.57 9.23
N ARG A 41 0.17 -17.27 9.73
CA ARG A 41 -0.97 -18.17 9.60
C ARG A 41 -1.43 -18.35 8.15
N PHE A 42 -1.39 -17.29 7.34
CA PHE A 42 -1.68 -17.39 5.91
C PHE A 42 -0.72 -18.34 5.21
N LYS A 43 0.60 -18.19 5.42
CA LYS A 43 1.62 -19.07 4.82
C LYS A 43 1.57 -20.53 5.33
N GLN A 44 1.04 -20.76 6.53
CA GLN A 44 0.79 -22.13 7.02
C GLN A 44 -0.42 -22.79 6.34
N ILE A 45 -1.43 -22.02 5.95
CA ILE A 45 -2.64 -22.54 5.28
C ILE A 45 -2.35 -22.74 3.80
N ASP A 46 -1.68 -21.78 3.18
CA ASP A 46 -1.31 -21.81 1.78
C ASP A 46 0.10 -21.19 1.59
N PRO A 47 1.14 -22.02 1.39
CA PRO A 47 2.49 -21.55 1.17
C PRO A 47 2.66 -20.73 -0.11
N GLU A 48 1.81 -20.92 -1.12
CA GLU A 48 1.91 -20.26 -2.42
C GLU A 48 1.33 -18.84 -2.40
N LEU A 49 0.49 -18.52 -1.41
CA LEU A 49 -0.17 -17.23 -1.27
C LEU A 49 0.84 -16.08 -1.11
N SER A 50 0.86 -15.11 -2.01
CA SER A 50 1.76 -13.96 -1.94
C SER A 50 1.27 -12.96 -0.89
N VAL A 51 2.03 -12.82 0.20
CA VAL A 51 1.69 -11.96 1.35
C VAL A 51 2.76 -10.89 1.52
N VAL A 52 2.36 -9.63 1.59
CA VAL A 52 3.25 -8.51 1.95
C VAL A 52 2.80 -7.89 3.27
N VAL A 53 3.77 -7.56 4.13
CA VAL A 53 3.53 -6.82 5.37
C VAL A 53 4.20 -5.46 5.26
N LEU A 54 3.41 -4.40 5.38
CA LEU A 54 3.83 -3.01 5.36
C LEU A 54 3.85 -2.50 6.80
N GLU A 55 4.95 -1.93 7.24
CA GLU A 55 5.03 -1.22 8.51
C GLU A 55 5.58 0.17 8.26
N LYS A 56 5.09 1.15 9.01
CA LYS A 56 5.79 2.43 9.09
C LYS A 56 7.04 2.22 9.94
N GLY A 57 8.12 1.73 9.32
CA GLY A 57 9.43 1.75 9.94
C GLY A 57 9.76 3.18 10.38
N GLY A 58 10.34 3.34 11.57
CA GLY A 58 10.98 4.60 11.93
C GLY A 58 12.18 4.79 11.01
N GLU A 59 12.10 5.72 10.07
CA GLU A 59 13.30 6.25 9.42
C GLU A 59 14.25 6.77 10.49
N VAL A 60 15.53 6.41 10.37
CA VAL A 60 16.64 7.10 11.03
C VAL A 60 17.36 7.95 10.00
#